data_AF-A0A929X9F8-F1
#
_entry.id   AF-A0A929X9F8-F1
#
_cell.length_a   1.000
_cell.length_b   1.000
_cell.length_c   1.000
_cell.angle_alpha   90.00
_cell.angle_beta   90.00
_cell.angle_gamma   90.00
#
_symmetry.space_group_name_H-M   'P 1'
#
loop_
_entity.id
_entity.type
_entity.pdbx_description
1 polymer ?
#
loop_
_entity_poly.entity_id
_entity_poly.type
_entity_poly.pdbx_seq_one_letter_code
_entity_poly.pdbx_strand_id
1 'polypeptide(L)'
;MRKKKLPSNASASSSNLSGKSLRIGILMDPGEEEKSALLRNMEKEKGVEILFLNPKEGKEKLEEELRKGKAEAVIGEGEETAALLSEYSEKEKIPYLALAYVPEKELGDYGFCLGKSLEDRVVDLSFFAYNEAFRSLGILETEKNDASTELAEAFQTLGGKAQIASYSSKEELQSKVKELEDAGIDILYLGHYSPEGKAILEESHNFAVLLGDDWDRKDFSEGESVKTFTYLYGKEGSPEDAIHILLTADGKSGKSLTEKLSGMEYEGQAGKYKLKKKGYAQTGNPVFYEFVDGARKQIN
;
A
#
# COMPACT_ATOMS: atom_id res chain seq x y z
N MET A 1 -40.73 2.34 3.38
CA MET A 1 -39.50 3.02 3.82
C MET A 1 -38.83 3.66 2.61
N ARG A 2 -38.59 4.97 2.65
CA ARG A 2 -38.11 5.79 1.52
C ARG A 2 -36.61 5.58 1.32
N LYS A 3 -36.19 5.15 0.12
CA LYS A 3 -34.78 5.15 -0.31
C LYS A 3 -34.30 6.61 -0.40
N LYS A 4 -33.29 6.98 0.39
CA LYS A 4 -32.55 8.23 0.22
C LYS A 4 -31.76 8.13 -1.08
N LYS A 5 -32.10 8.97 -2.08
CA LYS A 5 -31.27 9.24 -3.26
C LYS A 5 -30.04 10.02 -2.81
N LEU A 6 -28.87 9.61 -3.28
CA LEU A 6 -27.65 10.43 -3.28
C LEU A 6 -27.91 11.72 -4.08
N PRO A 7 -27.34 12.86 -3.67
CA PRO A 7 -27.59 14.14 -4.33
C PRO A 7 -26.96 14.15 -5.74
N SER A 8 -27.81 14.29 -6.75
CA SER A 8 -27.41 14.65 -8.10
C SER A 8 -27.02 16.12 -8.13
N ASN A 9 -25.73 16.43 -8.21
CA ASN A 9 -25.28 17.80 -8.47
C ASN A 9 -24.87 17.97 -9.93
N ALA A 10 -25.73 18.74 -10.60
CA ALA A 10 -25.48 19.75 -11.62
C ALA A 10 -24.52 19.40 -12.76
N SER A 11 -25.12 19.30 -13.95
CA SER A 11 -24.51 19.55 -15.25
C SER A 11 -23.63 20.81 -15.22
N ALA A 12 -22.33 20.63 -15.08
CA ALA A 12 -21.35 21.64 -15.43
C ALA A 12 -20.97 21.44 -16.90
N SER A 13 -21.08 22.53 -17.65
CA SER A 13 -20.96 22.67 -19.09
C SER A 13 -19.87 21.83 -19.75
N SER A 14 -20.23 21.28 -20.91
CA SER A 14 -19.32 20.77 -21.94
C SER A 14 -18.38 21.89 -22.41
N SER A 15 -17.28 22.11 -21.68
CA SER A 15 -16.16 22.89 -22.17
C SER A 15 -15.24 21.96 -22.96
N ASN A 16 -15.08 22.27 -24.25
CA ASN A 16 -14.15 21.69 -25.19
C ASN A 16 -12.82 21.28 -24.54
N LEU A 17 -12.67 20.00 -24.22
CA LEU A 17 -11.37 19.39 -23.99
C LEU A 17 -10.91 18.87 -25.34
N SER A 18 -9.90 19.52 -25.91
CA SER A 18 -9.07 18.90 -26.94
C SER A 18 -8.74 17.47 -26.50
N GLY A 19 -8.94 16.47 -27.37
CA GLY A 19 -8.79 15.04 -27.08
C GLY A 19 -7.36 14.61 -26.72
N LYS A 20 -6.82 15.14 -25.62
CA LYS A 20 -5.53 14.79 -25.05
C LYS A 20 -5.81 13.95 -23.80
N SER A 21 -5.37 12.71 -23.83
CA SER A 21 -5.37 11.82 -22.67
C SER A 21 -4.16 12.13 -21.78
N LEU A 22 -4.34 12.08 -20.46
CA LEU A 22 -3.26 12.09 -19.49
C LEU A 22 -2.49 10.78 -19.57
N ARG A 23 -1.18 10.85 -19.80
CA ARG A 23 -0.32 9.66 -19.89
C ARG A 23 0.30 9.32 -18.55
N ILE A 24 0.04 8.13 -18.03
CA ILE A 24 0.51 7.70 -16.71
C ILE A 24 1.41 6.49 -16.86
N GLY A 25 2.63 6.58 -16.33
CA GLY A 25 3.53 5.44 -16.16
C GLY A 25 3.27 4.74 -14.83
N ILE A 26 3.05 3.43 -14.84
CA ILE A 26 2.81 2.63 -13.64
C ILE A 26 3.91 1.58 -13.52
N LEU A 27 4.77 1.72 -12.52
CA LEU A 27 5.84 0.78 -12.21
C LEU A 27 5.38 -0.14 -11.08
N MET A 28 4.95 -1.34 -11.46
CA MET A 28 4.44 -2.37 -10.55
C MET A 28 4.64 -3.73 -11.22
N ASP A 29 4.71 -4.82 -10.44
CA ASP A 29 4.69 -6.20 -10.98
C ASP A 29 3.41 -6.96 -10.59
N PRO A 30 2.20 -6.45 -10.94
CA PRO A 30 0.96 -7.11 -10.58
C PRO A 30 0.79 -8.39 -11.42
N GLY A 31 0.04 -9.35 -10.88
CA GLY A 31 -0.39 -10.50 -11.66
C GLY A 31 -1.19 -10.09 -12.91
N GLU A 32 -1.15 -10.90 -13.96
CA GLU A 32 -1.81 -10.59 -15.25
C GLU A 32 -3.32 -10.31 -15.10
N GLU A 33 -3.99 -11.00 -14.17
CA GLU A 33 -5.40 -10.76 -13.88
C GLU A 33 -5.65 -9.39 -13.24
N GLU A 34 -4.81 -8.98 -12.29
CA GLU A 34 -4.91 -7.68 -11.62
C GLU A 34 -4.64 -6.55 -12.62
N LYS A 35 -3.59 -6.67 -13.42
CA LYS A 35 -3.29 -5.74 -14.53
C LYS A 35 -4.46 -5.63 -15.50
N SER A 36 -5.03 -6.76 -15.93
CA SER A 36 -6.16 -6.81 -16.86
C SER A 36 -7.44 -6.24 -16.24
N ALA A 37 -7.65 -6.41 -14.93
CA ALA A 37 -8.77 -5.80 -14.22
C ALA A 37 -8.63 -4.27 -14.16
N LEU A 38 -7.43 -3.76 -13.82
CA LEU A 38 -7.18 -2.32 -13.79
C LEU A 38 -7.41 -1.70 -15.18
N LEU A 39 -6.82 -2.27 -16.23
CA LEU A 39 -6.97 -1.76 -17.59
C LEU A 39 -8.44 -1.73 -18.03
N ARG A 40 -9.22 -2.79 -17.78
CA ARG A 40 -10.66 -2.84 -18.07
C ARG A 40 -11.48 -1.80 -17.29
N ASN A 41 -11.09 -1.50 -16.06
CA ASN A 41 -11.72 -0.44 -15.28
C ASN A 41 -11.41 0.93 -15.87
N MET A 42 -10.15 1.14 -16.29
CA MET A 42 -9.67 2.41 -16.84
C MET A 42 -10.11 2.65 -18.28
N GLU A 43 -10.42 1.61 -19.08
CA GLU A 43 -11.04 1.74 -20.40
C GLU A 43 -12.40 2.47 -20.37
N LYS A 44 -13.10 2.40 -19.23
CA LYS A 44 -14.36 3.13 -19.02
C LYS A 44 -14.12 4.62 -18.76
N GLU A 45 -12.94 4.97 -18.28
CA GLU A 45 -12.53 6.34 -17.99
C GLU A 45 -11.98 6.99 -19.26
N LYS A 46 -12.56 8.13 -19.66
CA LYS A 46 -12.07 8.88 -20.81
C LYS A 46 -10.90 9.76 -20.38
N GLY A 47 -9.88 9.84 -21.24
CA GLY A 47 -8.78 10.79 -21.06
C GLY A 47 -7.61 10.26 -20.25
N VAL A 48 -7.41 8.94 -20.19
CA VAL A 48 -6.21 8.32 -19.61
C VAL A 48 -5.55 7.35 -20.59
N GLU A 49 -4.22 7.36 -20.64
CA GLU A 49 -3.39 6.37 -21.32
C GLU A 49 -2.41 5.80 -20.30
N ILE A 50 -2.41 4.47 -20.11
CA ILE A 50 -1.61 3.81 -19.09
C ILE A 50 -0.46 3.05 -19.75
N LEU A 51 0.76 3.32 -19.29
CA LEU A 51 1.96 2.57 -19.60
C LEU A 51 2.38 1.75 -18.38
N PHE A 52 2.10 0.45 -18.41
CA PHE A 52 2.58 -0.48 -17.38
C PHE A 52 4.02 -0.91 -17.66
N LEU A 53 4.85 -0.85 -16.62
CA LEU A 53 6.27 -1.21 -16.69
C LEU A 53 6.62 -2.11 -15.51
N ASN A 54 7.45 -3.13 -15.77
CA ASN A 54 7.88 -4.06 -14.73
C ASN A 54 9.17 -3.54 -14.07
N PRO A 55 9.20 -3.29 -12.74
CA PRO A 55 10.37 -2.77 -12.03
C PRO A 55 11.66 -3.57 -12.26
N LYS A 56 11.56 -4.86 -12.61
CA LYS A 56 12.71 -5.76 -12.86
C LYS A 56 13.41 -5.52 -14.20
N GLU A 57 12.87 -4.66 -15.07
CA GLU A 57 13.42 -4.40 -16.41
C GLU A 57 14.66 -3.49 -16.43
N GLY A 58 15.08 -2.97 -15.27
CA GLY A 58 16.28 -2.17 -15.11
C GLY A 58 16.06 -0.68 -15.40
N LYS A 59 16.75 0.17 -14.64
CA LYS A 59 16.54 1.63 -14.60
C LYS A 59 16.57 2.30 -15.98
N GLU A 60 17.60 2.05 -16.78
CA GLU A 60 17.79 2.73 -18.07
C GLU A 60 16.64 2.46 -19.05
N LYS A 61 16.20 1.20 -19.11
CA LYS A 61 15.07 0.80 -19.97
C LYS A 61 13.77 1.42 -19.49
N LEU A 62 13.52 1.41 -18.18
CA LEU A 62 12.33 2.01 -17.58
C LEU A 62 12.23 3.52 -17.87
N GLU A 63 13.33 4.27 -17.69
CA GLU A 63 13.36 5.70 -18.02
C GLU A 63 13.15 5.97 -19.51
N GLU A 64 13.69 5.12 -20.39
CA GLU A 64 13.53 5.25 -21.83
C GLU A 64 12.07 5.06 -22.24
N GLU A 65 11.40 4.02 -21.72
CA GLU A 65 10.00 3.73 -22.01
C GLU A 65 9.07 4.83 -21.47
N LEU A 66 9.30 5.32 -20.25
CA LEU A 66 8.55 6.47 -19.71
C LEU A 66 8.69 7.72 -20.61
N ARG A 67 9.90 7.99 -21.12
CA ARG A 67 10.16 9.13 -22.01
C ARG A 67 9.53 8.96 -23.39
N LYS A 68 9.61 7.75 -23.99
CA LYS A 68 8.95 7.42 -25.26
C LYS A 68 7.43 7.55 -25.13
N GLY A 69 6.89 7.03 -24.03
CA GLY A 69 5.48 7.15 -23.66
C GLY A 69 5.04 8.57 -23.32
N LYS A 70 5.99 9.50 -23.13
CA LYS A 70 5.74 10.89 -22.72
C LYS A 70 4.86 10.94 -21.47
N ALA A 71 5.26 10.17 -20.45
CA ALA A 71 4.55 10.14 -19.18
C ALA A 71 4.42 11.55 -18.58
N GLU A 72 3.21 11.89 -18.14
CA GLU A 72 2.86 13.17 -17.51
C GLU A 72 2.68 13.01 -16.00
N ALA A 73 2.64 11.77 -15.50
CA ALA A 73 2.67 11.38 -14.10
C ALA A 73 3.20 9.94 -13.98
N VAL A 74 3.73 9.59 -12.81
CA VAL A 74 4.19 8.23 -12.51
C VAL A 74 3.62 7.70 -11.19
N ILE A 75 3.36 6.40 -11.13
CA ILE A 75 2.84 5.68 -9.96
C ILE A 75 3.77 4.50 -9.67
N GLY A 76 4.04 4.23 -8.38
CA GLY A 76 4.85 3.09 -7.95
C GLY A 76 4.36 2.45 -6.65
N GLU A 77 4.71 1.19 -6.42
CA GLU A 77 4.19 0.37 -5.29
C GLU A 77 4.63 0.88 -3.92
N GLY A 78 5.79 1.52 -3.82
CA GLY A 78 6.39 1.95 -2.56
C GLY A 78 7.90 2.05 -2.67
N GLU A 79 8.60 1.70 -1.59
CA GLU A 79 10.07 1.82 -1.45
C GLU A 79 10.85 1.19 -2.61
N GLU A 80 10.44 0.02 -3.10
CA GLU A 80 11.13 -0.69 -4.20
C GLU A 80 11.28 0.14 -5.49
N THR A 81 10.32 1.03 -5.72
CA THR A 81 10.27 1.88 -6.94
C THR A 81 10.62 3.33 -6.67
N ALA A 82 10.72 3.72 -5.39
CA ALA A 82 10.78 5.11 -4.96
C ALA A 82 12.01 5.83 -5.49
N ALA A 83 13.20 5.23 -5.36
CA ALA A 83 14.44 5.87 -5.80
C ALA A 83 14.43 6.22 -7.30
N LEU A 84 14.01 5.27 -8.14
CA LEU A 84 13.92 5.47 -9.59
C LEU A 84 12.87 6.52 -9.95
N LEU A 85 11.66 6.38 -9.40
CA LEU A 85 10.54 7.24 -9.76
C LEU A 85 10.71 8.66 -9.24
N SER A 86 11.27 8.82 -8.05
CA SER A 86 11.61 10.13 -7.47
C SER A 86 12.63 10.86 -8.35
N GLU A 87 13.72 10.20 -8.73
CA GLU A 87 14.74 10.77 -9.62
C GLU A 87 14.15 11.17 -10.99
N TYR A 88 13.37 10.28 -11.60
CA TYR A 88 12.71 10.56 -12.88
C TYR A 88 11.72 11.72 -12.78
N SER A 89 10.92 11.73 -11.71
CA SER A 89 9.92 12.74 -11.41
C SER A 89 10.53 14.12 -11.20
N GLU A 90 11.67 14.23 -10.51
CA GLU A 90 12.39 15.50 -10.37
C GLU A 90 12.97 16.01 -11.70
N LYS A 91 13.57 15.10 -12.48
CA LYS A 91 14.16 15.41 -13.78
C LYS A 91 13.13 15.93 -14.78
N GLU A 92 11.99 15.25 -14.90
CA GLU A 92 10.93 15.58 -15.85
C GLU A 92 9.91 16.58 -15.28
N LYS A 93 9.98 16.89 -13.97
CA LYS A 93 9.08 17.79 -13.25
C LYS A 93 7.60 17.38 -13.33
N ILE A 94 7.35 16.08 -13.26
CA ILE A 94 6.02 15.46 -13.28
C ILE A 94 5.71 14.85 -11.90
N PRO A 95 4.45 14.75 -11.45
CA PRO A 95 4.14 14.15 -10.16
C PRO A 95 4.45 12.65 -10.09
N TYR A 96 4.94 12.22 -8.94
CA TYR A 96 5.09 10.82 -8.54
C TYR A 96 4.11 10.51 -7.39
N LEU A 97 3.28 9.47 -7.55
CA LEU A 97 2.42 8.95 -6.50
C LEU A 97 2.93 7.57 -6.04
N ALA A 98 3.35 7.47 -4.78
CA ALA A 98 3.67 6.18 -4.15
C ALA A 98 2.39 5.59 -3.54
N LEU A 99 2.12 4.30 -3.80
CA LEU A 99 0.91 3.63 -3.31
C LEU A 99 1.04 3.19 -1.85
N ALA A 100 2.23 2.79 -1.42
CA ALA A 100 2.55 2.45 -0.04
C ALA A 100 3.59 3.41 0.56
N TYR A 101 3.96 3.13 1.81
CA TYR A 101 4.97 3.88 2.55
C TYR A 101 6.26 4.06 1.73
N VAL A 102 6.77 5.28 1.76
CA VAL A 102 8.10 5.67 1.28
C VAL A 102 8.65 6.70 2.28
N PRO A 103 9.92 6.62 2.71
CA PRO A 103 10.51 7.62 3.58
C PRO A 103 10.41 9.03 2.96
N GLU A 104 10.04 10.06 3.73
CA GLU A 104 9.87 11.43 3.17
C GLU A 104 11.13 11.95 2.46
N LYS A 105 12.31 11.49 2.88
CA LYS A 105 13.60 11.84 2.26
C LYS A 105 13.76 11.28 0.84
N GLU A 106 13.03 10.21 0.49
CA GLU A 106 13.12 9.49 -0.78
C GLU A 106 12.01 9.87 -1.76
N LEU A 107 10.90 10.48 -1.30
CA LEU A 107 9.80 10.93 -2.16
C LEU A 107 10.17 12.02 -3.17
N GLY A 108 11.18 12.83 -2.86
CA GLY A 108 11.58 13.97 -3.70
C GLY A 108 10.56 15.11 -3.74
N ASP A 109 10.89 16.17 -4.47
CA ASP A 109 10.10 17.40 -4.54
C ASP A 109 8.86 17.29 -5.43
N TYR A 110 8.58 16.15 -6.05
CA TYR A 110 7.39 15.94 -6.88
C TYR A 110 6.58 14.71 -6.42
N GLY A 111 7.00 14.09 -5.32
CA GLY A 111 6.38 12.92 -4.72
C GLY A 111 5.19 13.22 -3.80
N PHE A 112 4.24 12.30 -3.80
CA PHE A 112 3.11 12.20 -2.89
C PHE A 112 3.00 10.74 -2.46
N CYS A 113 3.00 10.45 -1.16
CA CYS A 113 2.74 9.11 -0.66
C CYS A 113 1.26 8.98 -0.33
N LEU A 114 0.56 8.05 -0.98
CA LEU A 114 -0.84 7.75 -0.67
C LEU A 114 -0.99 6.92 0.61
N GLY A 115 0.08 6.26 1.04
CA GLY A 115 0.16 5.56 2.32
C GLY A 115 0.22 6.48 3.54
N LYS A 116 0.28 5.84 4.71
CA LYS A 116 0.51 6.48 6.00
C LYS A 116 2.00 6.62 6.29
N SER A 117 2.30 7.47 7.26
CA SER A 117 3.65 7.54 7.83
C SER A 117 3.98 6.23 8.57
N LEU A 118 5.27 5.98 8.80
CA LEU A 118 5.69 4.84 9.62
C LEU A 118 5.11 4.93 11.03
N GLU A 119 5.13 6.12 11.61
CA GLU A 119 4.59 6.42 12.94
C GLU A 119 3.10 6.06 13.03
N ASP A 120 2.30 6.50 12.05
CA ASP A 120 0.86 6.19 12.02
C ASP A 120 0.59 4.69 11.81
N ARG A 121 1.38 4.01 10.98
CA ARG A 121 1.28 2.56 10.77
C ARG A 121 1.58 1.78 12.04
N VAL A 122 2.64 2.15 12.74
CA VAL A 122 3.05 1.55 14.02
C VAL A 122 1.97 1.76 15.08
N VAL A 123 1.37 2.95 15.12
CA VAL A 123 0.21 3.24 15.98
C VAL A 123 -0.95 2.33 15.63
N ASP A 124 -1.35 2.25 14.36
CA ASP A 124 -2.46 1.41 13.92
C ASP A 124 -2.28 -0.07 14.30
N LEU A 125 -1.11 -0.64 14.01
CA LEU A 125 -0.78 -2.04 14.30
C LEU A 125 -0.74 -2.31 15.80
N SER A 126 -0.12 -1.44 16.58
CA SER A 126 -0.01 -1.60 18.04
C SER A 126 -1.36 -1.47 18.74
N PHE A 127 -2.19 -0.50 18.35
CA PHE A 127 -3.55 -0.35 18.87
C PHE A 127 -4.44 -1.52 18.50
N PHE A 128 -4.34 -2.01 17.26
CA PHE A 128 -5.08 -3.20 16.83
C PHE A 128 -4.73 -4.40 17.72
N ALA A 129 -3.44 -4.73 17.83
CA ALA A 129 -3.00 -5.86 18.63
C ALA A 129 -3.46 -5.75 20.10
N TYR A 130 -3.36 -4.56 20.68
CA TYR A 130 -3.78 -4.33 22.06
C TYR A 130 -5.30 -4.45 22.25
N ASN A 131 -6.10 -3.89 21.33
CA ASN A 131 -7.56 -3.89 21.43
C ASN A 131 -8.16 -5.28 21.22
N GLU A 132 -7.54 -6.11 20.38
CA GLU A 132 -7.86 -7.53 20.23
C GLU A 132 -7.36 -8.38 21.41
N ALA A 133 -6.91 -7.73 22.49
CA ALA A 133 -6.48 -8.32 23.75
C ALA A 133 -5.20 -9.16 23.68
N PHE A 134 -4.41 -9.05 22.61
CA PHE A 134 -3.06 -9.60 22.59
C PHE A 134 -2.16 -8.86 23.58
N ARG A 135 -1.39 -9.60 24.37
CA ARG A 135 -0.50 -9.07 25.43
C ARG A 135 0.96 -9.33 25.15
N SER A 136 1.27 -10.21 24.21
CA SER A 136 2.61 -10.60 23.79
C SER A 136 2.70 -10.64 22.26
N LEU A 137 3.58 -9.81 21.70
CA LEU A 137 3.81 -9.64 20.27
C LEU A 137 5.19 -10.21 19.90
N GLY A 138 5.23 -11.19 19.01
CA GLY A 138 6.43 -11.57 18.27
C GLY A 138 6.53 -10.78 16.97
N ILE A 139 7.74 -10.38 16.59
CA ILE A 139 8.02 -9.78 15.27
C ILE A 139 9.12 -10.61 14.62
N LEU A 140 8.89 -11.06 13.39
CA LEU A 140 9.84 -11.87 12.64
C LEU A 140 10.32 -11.12 11.40
N GLU A 141 11.64 -10.98 11.26
CA GLU A 141 12.27 -10.20 10.19
C GLU A 141 13.53 -10.89 9.63
N THR A 142 13.88 -10.61 8.37
CA THR A 142 15.11 -11.13 7.75
C THR A 142 16.34 -10.27 8.06
N GLU A 143 16.10 -8.99 8.33
CA GLU A 143 17.11 -7.99 8.64
C GLU A 143 16.52 -6.96 9.59
N LYS A 144 17.39 -6.23 10.28
CA LYS A 144 16.96 -5.23 11.24
C LYS A 144 16.14 -4.13 10.54
N ASN A 145 14.89 -3.96 10.93
CA ASN A 145 14.00 -2.93 10.40
C ASN A 145 13.61 -1.92 11.50
N ASP A 146 13.72 -0.63 11.19
CA ASP A 146 13.30 0.45 12.10
C ASP A 146 11.79 0.35 12.41
N ALA A 147 10.97 -0.05 11.43
CA ALA A 147 9.54 -0.29 11.61
C ALA A 147 9.23 -1.37 12.66
N SER A 148 9.99 -2.47 12.66
CA SER A 148 9.86 -3.53 13.66
C SER A 148 10.21 -3.02 15.06
N THR A 149 11.25 -2.21 15.16
CA THR A 149 11.70 -1.62 16.44
C THR A 149 10.65 -0.66 16.98
N GLU A 150 10.17 0.26 16.16
CA GLU A 150 9.12 1.22 16.53
C GLU A 150 7.80 0.50 16.91
N LEU A 151 7.42 -0.55 16.17
CA LEU A 151 6.24 -1.36 16.50
C LEU A 151 6.37 -2.03 17.88
N ALA A 152 7.53 -2.63 18.17
CA ALA A 152 7.78 -3.24 19.46
C ALA A 152 7.70 -2.21 20.60
N GLU A 153 8.30 -1.04 20.43
CA GLU A 153 8.30 0.05 21.43
C GLU A 153 6.89 0.62 21.65
N ALA A 154 6.13 0.84 20.56
CA ALA A 154 4.75 1.31 20.64
C ALA A 154 3.85 0.31 21.38
N PHE A 155 3.96 -0.98 21.06
CA PHE A 155 3.18 -2.02 21.74
C PHE A 155 3.55 -2.15 23.22
N GLN A 156 4.84 -2.05 23.57
CA GLN A 156 5.31 -2.03 24.95
C GLN A 156 4.80 -0.81 25.73
N THR A 157 4.70 0.35 25.07
CA THR A 157 4.14 1.58 25.67
C THR A 157 2.67 1.41 26.05
N LEU A 158 1.91 0.61 25.31
CA LEU A 158 0.53 0.24 25.64
C LEU A 158 0.44 -0.80 26.79
N GLY A 159 1.58 -1.32 27.27
CA GLY A 159 1.67 -2.31 28.35
C GLY A 159 1.75 -3.76 27.88
N GLY A 160 1.96 -3.98 26.58
CA GLY A 160 2.27 -5.29 26.02
C GLY A 160 3.73 -5.71 26.23
N LYS A 161 4.04 -6.96 25.90
CA LYS A 161 5.41 -7.47 25.75
C LYS A 161 5.71 -7.65 24.27
N ALA A 162 6.92 -7.33 23.84
CA ALA A 162 7.33 -7.52 22.46
C ALA A 162 8.69 -8.21 22.37
N GLN A 163 8.86 -9.11 21.41
CA GLN A 163 10.12 -9.78 21.10
C GLN A 163 10.35 -9.78 19.58
N ILE A 164 11.51 -9.29 19.16
CA ILE A 164 11.94 -9.32 17.76
C ILE A 164 12.87 -10.52 17.58
N ALA A 165 12.62 -11.33 16.55
CA ALA A 165 13.48 -12.41 16.12
C ALA A 165 13.89 -12.20 14.67
N SER A 166 15.18 -12.31 14.39
CA SER A 166 15.72 -12.23 13.03
C SER A 166 16.20 -13.59 12.53
N TYR A 167 16.03 -13.87 11.24
CA TYR A 167 16.47 -15.11 10.61
C TYR A 167 17.17 -14.84 9.27
N SER A 168 18.15 -15.68 8.91
CA SER A 168 18.90 -15.57 7.66
C SER A 168 18.80 -16.82 6.77
N SER A 169 18.20 -17.89 7.27
CA SER A 169 17.96 -19.14 6.53
C SER A 169 16.62 -19.79 6.91
N LYS A 170 16.18 -20.75 6.09
CA LYS A 170 14.95 -21.52 6.36
C LYS A 170 15.05 -22.37 7.64
N GLU A 171 16.23 -22.90 7.94
CA GLU A 171 16.48 -23.65 9.18
C GLU A 171 16.42 -22.73 10.41
N GLU A 172 16.98 -21.52 10.31
CA GLU A 172 16.89 -20.52 11.36
C GLU A 172 15.44 -20.06 11.57
N LEU A 173 14.68 -19.86 10.49
CA LEU A 173 13.26 -19.49 10.54
C LEU A 173 12.47 -20.41 11.46
N GLN A 174 12.57 -21.74 11.25
CA GLN A 174 11.84 -22.71 12.06
C GLN A 174 12.23 -22.66 13.54
N SER A 175 13.54 -22.49 13.82
CA SER A 175 14.01 -22.32 15.18
C SER A 175 13.50 -21.04 15.83
N LYS A 176 13.40 -19.94 15.08
CA LYS A 176 12.93 -18.63 15.57
C LYS A 176 11.43 -18.59 15.79
N VAL A 177 10.64 -19.18 14.89
CA VAL A 177 9.20 -19.37 15.10
C VAL A 177 8.95 -20.17 16.38
N LYS A 178 9.67 -21.28 16.56
CA LYS A 178 9.56 -22.08 17.78
C LYS A 178 10.00 -21.34 19.05
N GLU A 179 11.08 -20.55 18.98
CA GLU A 179 11.53 -19.72 20.10
C GLU A 179 10.44 -18.75 20.56
N LEU A 180 9.76 -18.10 19.62
CA LEU A 180 8.65 -17.19 19.90
C LEU A 180 7.42 -17.92 20.44
N GLU A 181 7.09 -19.08 19.86
CA GLU A 181 6.01 -19.97 20.31
C GLU A 181 6.22 -20.46 21.76
N ASP A 182 7.44 -20.92 22.08
CA ASP A 182 7.83 -21.37 23.42
C ASP A 182 7.88 -20.20 24.43
N ALA A 183 8.16 -18.98 23.96
CA ALA A 183 8.07 -17.76 24.77
C ALA A 183 6.61 -17.35 25.07
N GLY A 184 5.63 -17.97 24.41
CA GLY A 184 4.22 -17.71 24.62
C GLY A 184 3.77 -16.35 24.07
N ILE A 185 4.21 -16.00 22.86
CA ILE A 185 3.59 -14.87 22.14
C ILE A 185 2.11 -15.16 21.86
N ASP A 186 1.28 -14.13 21.90
CA ASP A 186 -0.14 -14.27 21.53
C ASP A 186 -0.35 -14.02 20.03
N ILE A 187 0.49 -13.15 19.45
CA ILE A 187 0.43 -12.79 18.03
C ILE A 187 1.82 -12.60 17.42
N LEU A 188 2.02 -13.07 16.20
CA LEU A 188 3.21 -12.93 15.39
C LEU A 188 2.98 -11.92 14.27
N TYR A 189 3.81 -10.88 14.17
CA TYR A 189 3.79 -9.93 13.07
C TYR A 189 4.74 -10.34 11.94
N LEU A 190 4.20 -10.43 10.73
CA LEU A 190 4.94 -10.63 9.48
C LEU A 190 4.74 -9.40 8.58
N GLY A 191 5.71 -8.48 8.58
CA GLY A 191 5.56 -7.18 7.90
C GLY A 191 5.53 -7.26 6.37
N HIS A 192 6.32 -8.16 5.79
CA HIS A 192 6.51 -8.27 4.33
C HIS A 192 6.17 -9.67 3.83
N TYR A 193 5.67 -9.73 2.59
CA TYR A 193 5.36 -10.99 1.93
C TYR A 193 6.65 -11.78 1.68
N SER A 194 6.64 -13.06 2.07
CA SER A 194 7.72 -13.99 1.74
C SER A 194 7.19 -15.42 1.62
N PRO A 195 7.79 -16.26 0.75
CA PRO A 195 7.50 -17.70 0.71
C PRO A 195 7.67 -18.38 2.07
N GLU A 196 8.68 -17.95 2.84
CA GLU A 196 8.95 -18.39 4.21
C GLU A 196 7.81 -18.04 5.16
N GLY A 197 7.33 -16.79 5.13
CA GLY A 197 6.19 -16.35 5.93
C GLY A 197 4.91 -17.11 5.57
N LYS A 198 4.71 -17.41 4.28
CA LYS A 198 3.56 -18.19 3.83
C LYS A 198 3.57 -19.60 4.40
N ALA A 199 4.75 -20.24 4.47
CA ALA A 199 4.87 -21.57 5.06
C ALA A 199 4.44 -21.62 6.55
N ILE A 200 4.65 -20.52 7.31
CA ILE A 200 4.16 -20.40 8.70
C ILE A 200 2.62 -20.47 8.74
N LEU A 201 1.95 -19.82 7.79
CA LEU A 201 0.48 -19.82 7.74
C LEU A 201 -0.11 -21.19 7.39
N GLU A 202 0.65 -22.03 6.67
CA GLU A 202 0.25 -23.38 6.29
C GLU A 202 0.37 -24.41 7.44
N GLU A 203 0.99 -24.01 8.55
CA GLU A 203 1.13 -24.78 9.78
C GLU A 203 0.15 -24.27 10.85
N SER A 204 -0.12 -25.09 11.87
CA SER A 204 -0.97 -24.71 13.01
C SER A 204 -0.09 -24.29 14.18
N HIS A 205 -0.21 -23.03 14.59
CA HIS A 205 0.50 -22.47 15.72
C HIS A 205 -0.45 -22.12 16.88
N ASN A 206 0.12 -21.97 18.08
CA ASN A 206 -0.62 -21.53 19.26
C ASN A 206 -0.86 -19.99 19.33
N PHE A 207 -0.25 -19.24 18.42
CA PHE A 207 -0.38 -17.78 18.29
C PHE A 207 -1.23 -17.41 17.06
N ALA A 208 -1.77 -16.20 17.05
CA ALA A 208 -2.33 -15.58 15.84
C ALA A 208 -1.23 -14.96 14.97
N VAL A 209 -1.51 -14.67 13.70
CA VAL A 209 -0.59 -13.94 12.82
C VAL A 209 -1.22 -12.62 12.39
N LEU A 210 -0.45 -11.53 12.44
CA LEU A 210 -0.79 -10.23 11.86
C LEU A 210 0.11 -9.96 10.67
N LEU A 211 -0.50 -9.81 9.49
CA LEU A 211 0.20 -9.53 8.25
C LEU A 211 0.23 -8.03 7.97
N GLY A 212 1.35 -7.53 7.44
CA GLY A 212 1.46 -6.17 6.91
C GLY A 212 0.71 -5.97 5.59
N ASP A 213 0.66 -4.73 5.10
CA ASP A 213 -0.03 -4.31 3.87
C ASP A 213 0.50 -4.93 2.59
N ASP A 214 1.78 -5.33 2.57
CA ASP A 214 2.37 -6.04 1.42
C ASP A 214 1.71 -7.41 1.17
N TRP A 215 1.05 -7.98 2.19
CA TRP A 215 0.27 -9.22 2.05
C TRP A 215 -1.14 -9.01 1.49
N ASP A 216 -1.61 -7.76 1.34
CA ASP A 216 -2.92 -7.46 0.74
C ASP A 216 -2.85 -7.59 -0.80
N ARG A 217 -2.75 -8.85 -1.23
CA ARG A 217 -2.67 -9.28 -2.63
C ARG A 217 -3.90 -10.13 -2.97
N LYS A 218 -4.38 -10.02 -4.21
CA LYS A 218 -5.59 -10.74 -4.65
C LYS A 218 -5.40 -12.26 -4.64
N ASP A 219 -4.24 -12.73 -5.05
CA ASP A 219 -3.87 -14.16 -5.10
C ASP A 219 -3.73 -14.79 -3.71
N PHE A 220 -3.38 -13.99 -2.69
CA PHE A 220 -3.34 -14.43 -1.30
C PHE A 220 -4.75 -14.63 -0.69
N SER A 221 -5.80 -14.08 -1.30
CA SER A 221 -7.16 -14.04 -0.72
C SER A 221 -8.10 -15.19 -1.10
N GLU A 222 -7.73 -16.07 -2.05
CA GLU A 222 -8.69 -16.99 -2.68
C GLU A 222 -8.38 -18.50 -2.61
N GLY A 223 -7.42 -18.99 -1.82
CA GLY A 223 -7.27 -20.46 -1.75
C GLY A 223 -6.14 -21.10 -0.95
N GLU A 224 -5.47 -20.39 -0.05
CA GLU A 224 -4.34 -20.98 0.68
C GLU A 224 -4.81 -21.71 1.93
N SER A 225 -4.15 -22.83 2.24
CA SER A 225 -4.38 -23.64 3.44
C SER A 225 -3.90 -22.91 4.69
N VAL A 226 -4.44 -21.73 4.98
CA VAL A 226 -4.17 -20.96 6.19
C VAL A 226 -4.75 -21.73 7.37
N LYS A 227 -3.88 -22.34 8.17
CA LYS A 227 -4.26 -23.14 9.34
C LYS A 227 -4.09 -22.38 10.64
N THR A 228 -3.37 -21.26 10.62
CA THR A 228 -3.18 -20.37 11.77
C THR A 228 -4.14 -19.18 11.67
N PHE A 229 -4.72 -18.77 12.80
CA PHE A 229 -5.63 -17.62 12.83
C PHE A 229 -4.90 -16.36 12.35
N THR A 230 -5.43 -15.69 11.33
CA THR A 230 -4.68 -14.66 10.60
C THR A 230 -5.49 -13.37 10.44
N TYR A 231 -4.82 -12.26 10.75
CA TYR A 231 -5.25 -10.89 10.49
C TYR A 231 -4.38 -10.26 9.42
N LEU A 232 -4.92 -9.27 8.70
CA LEU A 232 -4.21 -8.53 7.67
C LEU A 232 -4.48 -7.03 7.81
N TYR A 233 -3.40 -6.26 7.88
CA TYR A 233 -3.40 -4.82 7.70
C TYR A 233 -3.60 -4.52 6.21
N GLY A 234 -4.69 -3.83 5.87
CA GLY A 234 -5.07 -3.59 4.47
C GLY A 234 -4.21 -2.55 3.76
N LYS A 235 -4.19 -2.63 2.42
CA LYS A 235 -3.49 -1.66 1.57
C LYS A 235 -3.98 -0.23 1.79
N GLU A 236 -3.02 0.68 1.88
CA GLU A 236 -3.26 2.10 2.18
C GLU A 236 -3.56 2.93 0.92
N GLY A 237 -3.08 2.47 -0.25
CA GLY A 237 -3.33 3.09 -1.54
C GLY A 237 -3.62 2.07 -2.63
N SER A 238 -4.32 2.50 -3.69
CA SER A 238 -4.60 1.69 -4.87
C SER A 238 -4.23 2.40 -6.18
N PRO A 239 -3.84 1.66 -7.23
CA PRO A 239 -3.61 2.24 -8.56
C PRO A 239 -4.85 2.98 -9.07
N GLU A 240 -6.05 2.44 -8.85
CA GLU A 240 -7.31 3.08 -9.21
C GLU A 240 -7.46 4.46 -8.55
N ASP A 241 -7.26 4.55 -7.23
CA ASP A 241 -7.37 5.82 -6.51
C ASP A 241 -6.33 6.81 -7.02
N ALA A 242 -5.08 6.38 -7.22
CA ALA A 242 -4.01 7.21 -7.75
C ALA A 242 -4.33 7.77 -9.15
N ILE A 243 -4.87 6.95 -10.06
CA ILE A 243 -5.27 7.38 -11.41
C ILE A 243 -6.42 8.39 -11.33
N HIS A 244 -7.44 8.12 -10.52
CA HIS A 244 -8.57 9.05 -10.37
C HIS A 244 -8.17 10.37 -9.70
N ILE A 245 -7.25 10.35 -8.74
CA ILE A 245 -6.64 11.56 -8.15
C ILE A 245 -5.97 12.38 -9.25
N LEU A 246 -5.16 11.75 -10.10
CA LEU A 246 -4.46 12.40 -11.21
C LEU A 246 -5.41 12.99 -12.25
N LEU A 247 -6.43 12.24 -12.67
CA LEU A 247 -7.45 12.72 -13.62
C LEU A 247 -8.26 13.89 -13.05
N THR A 248 -8.63 13.81 -11.77
CA THR A 248 -9.34 14.89 -11.09
C THR A 248 -8.47 16.15 -10.98
N ALA A 249 -7.17 16.00 -10.76
CA ALA A 249 -6.23 17.12 -10.78
C ALA A 249 -6.05 17.68 -12.20
N ASP A 250 -5.94 16.85 -13.22
CA ASP A 250 -5.76 17.29 -14.61
C ASP A 250 -6.94 18.14 -15.10
N GLY A 251 -8.17 17.77 -14.74
CA GLY A 251 -9.39 18.51 -15.07
C GLY A 251 -9.52 19.90 -14.43
N LYS A 252 -8.70 20.24 -13.43
CA LYS A 252 -8.69 21.58 -12.82
C LYS A 252 -7.91 22.56 -13.69
N SER A 253 -8.41 23.79 -13.86
CA SER A 253 -7.74 24.83 -14.65
C SER A 253 -6.61 25.53 -13.88
N GLY A 254 -5.52 25.88 -14.58
CA GLY A 254 -4.41 26.66 -14.03
C GLY A 254 -3.46 25.85 -13.15
N LYS A 255 -2.18 26.24 -13.12
CA LYS A 255 -1.06 25.56 -12.43
C LYS A 255 -0.60 24.23 -13.06
N SER A 256 0.57 23.74 -12.65
CA SER A 256 1.07 22.42 -13.04
C SER A 256 0.29 21.30 -12.33
N LEU A 257 0.34 20.06 -12.85
CA LEU A 257 -0.37 18.92 -12.24
C LEU A 257 0.05 18.70 -10.77
N THR A 258 1.35 18.79 -10.49
CA THR A 258 1.92 18.71 -9.12
C THR A 258 1.35 19.77 -8.19
N GLU A 259 1.21 21.01 -8.66
CA GLU A 259 0.64 22.09 -7.85
C GLU A 259 -0.86 21.91 -7.58
N LYS A 260 -1.60 21.29 -8.51
CA LYS A 260 -3.03 21.00 -8.34
C LYS A 260 -3.28 19.85 -7.37
N LEU A 261 -2.33 18.92 -7.23
CA LEU A 261 -2.38 17.81 -6.29
C LEU A 261 -2.16 18.28 -4.84
N SER A 262 -1.28 19.25 -4.62
CA SER A 262 -0.97 19.71 -3.26
C SER A 262 -2.20 20.31 -2.56
N GLY A 263 -2.55 19.75 -1.40
CA GLY A 263 -3.73 20.14 -0.62
C GLY A 263 -5.06 19.62 -1.17
N MET A 264 -5.03 18.79 -2.22
CA MET A 264 -6.24 18.11 -2.71
C MET A 264 -6.73 17.09 -1.68
N GLU A 265 -8.05 16.98 -1.55
CA GLU A 265 -8.68 15.91 -0.79
C GLU A 265 -9.40 14.97 -1.77
N TYR A 266 -9.35 13.67 -1.50
CA TYR A 266 -9.98 12.63 -2.32
C TYR A 266 -10.50 11.50 -1.43
N GLU A 267 -11.69 10.98 -1.73
CA GLU A 267 -12.26 9.80 -1.06
C GLU A 267 -12.35 8.70 -2.11
N GLY A 268 -11.47 7.70 -1.96
CA GLY A 268 -11.31 6.58 -2.87
C GLY A 268 -11.78 5.27 -2.27
N GLN A 269 -11.44 4.17 -2.94
CA GLN A 269 -11.77 2.82 -2.50
C GLN A 269 -10.87 2.33 -1.37
N ALA A 270 -9.58 2.69 -1.40
CA ALA A 270 -8.60 2.27 -0.39
C ALA A 270 -8.51 3.26 0.80
N GLY A 271 -9.08 4.46 0.68
CA GLY A 271 -9.16 5.37 1.82
C GLY A 271 -9.53 6.81 1.48
N LYS A 272 -9.35 7.67 2.48
CA LYS A 272 -9.48 9.12 2.35
C LYS A 272 -8.09 9.73 2.32
N TYR A 273 -7.84 10.61 1.37
CA TYR A 273 -6.53 11.20 1.15
C TYR A 273 -6.59 12.70 1.27
N LYS A 274 -5.60 13.28 1.93
CA LYS A 274 -5.26 14.69 1.91
C LYS A 274 -3.85 14.85 1.40
N LEU A 275 -3.74 15.11 0.10
CA LEU A 275 -2.48 15.07 -0.65
C LEU A 275 -1.50 16.13 -0.13
N LYS A 276 -0.40 15.66 0.44
CA LYS A 276 0.71 16.50 0.91
C LYS A 276 1.91 16.29 -0.01
N LYS A 277 2.44 17.40 -0.52
CA LYS A 277 3.67 17.38 -1.31
C LYS A 277 4.81 16.92 -0.39
N LYS A 278 5.62 15.95 -0.84
CA LYS A 278 6.71 15.35 -0.05
C LYS A 278 6.21 14.87 1.32
N GLY A 279 5.12 14.12 1.31
CA GLY A 279 4.55 13.58 2.53
C GLY A 279 3.43 12.59 2.28
N TYR A 280 2.88 12.12 3.40
CA TYR A 280 1.83 11.12 3.50
C TYR A 280 0.45 11.75 3.35
N ALA A 281 -0.44 11.05 2.65
CA ALA A 281 -1.75 11.55 2.29
C ALA A 281 -2.89 10.79 2.95
N GLN A 282 -2.73 9.52 3.32
CA GLN A 282 -3.86 8.77 3.88
C GLN A 282 -4.33 9.38 5.20
N THR A 283 -5.64 9.43 5.36
CA THR A 283 -6.33 9.94 6.53
C THR A 283 -7.43 8.94 6.92
N GLY A 284 -7.67 8.80 8.22
CA GLY A 284 -8.72 7.93 8.75
C GLY A 284 -8.21 6.60 9.30
N ASN A 285 -9.16 5.77 9.71
CA ASN A 285 -8.87 4.53 10.41
C ASN A 285 -8.27 3.49 9.45
N PRO A 286 -7.32 2.68 9.93
CA PRO A 286 -6.81 1.55 9.18
C PRO A 286 -7.92 0.55 8.87
N VAL A 287 -7.76 -0.19 7.78
CA VAL A 287 -8.62 -1.33 7.45
C VAL A 287 -7.89 -2.60 7.87
N PHE A 288 -8.56 -3.42 8.67
CA PHE A 288 -8.08 -4.74 9.01
C PHE A 288 -9.01 -5.81 8.44
N TYR A 289 -8.44 -6.96 8.11
CA TYR A 289 -9.18 -8.14 7.70
C TYR A 289 -8.85 -9.33 8.61
N GLU A 290 -9.82 -10.23 8.79
CA GLU A 290 -9.64 -11.56 9.34
C GLU A 290 -9.81 -12.60 8.21
N PHE A 291 -9.07 -13.71 8.30
CA PHE A 291 -9.26 -14.88 7.44
C PHE A 291 -10.11 -15.91 8.19
N VAL A 292 -11.33 -16.15 7.69
CA VAL A 292 -12.30 -17.08 8.28
C VAL A 292 -12.84 -18.00 7.19
N ASP A 293 -12.78 -19.31 7.42
CA ASP A 293 -13.31 -20.35 6.51
C ASP A 293 -12.82 -20.21 5.05
N GLY A 294 -11.55 -19.82 4.86
CA GLY A 294 -10.96 -19.63 3.53
C GLY A 294 -11.42 -18.35 2.81
N ALA A 295 -12.09 -17.43 3.51
CA ALA A 295 -12.48 -16.14 2.99
C ALA A 295 -11.90 -15.00 3.84
N ARG A 296 -11.56 -13.89 3.17
CA ARG A 296 -11.17 -12.65 3.82
C ARG A 296 -12.39 -11.81 4.19
N LYS A 297 -12.48 -11.35 5.44
CA LYS A 297 -13.57 -10.49 5.93
C LYS A 297 -13.02 -9.26 6.63
N GLN A 298 -13.54 -8.08 6.28
CA GLN A 298 -13.13 -6.82 6.92
C GLN A 298 -13.64 -6.77 8.37
N ILE A 299 -12.77 -6.31 9.27
CA ILE A 299 -13.04 -6.04 10.67
C ILE A 299 -13.39 -4.55 10.80
N ASN A 300 -14.44 -4.23 11.55
CA ASN A 300 -14.90 -2.87 11.79
C ASN A 300 -14.63 -2.44 13.23
#